data_AF-A0AAV2BMF6-F1
#
_entry.id   AF-A0AAV2BMF6-F1
#
_cell.length_a   1.000
_cell.length_b   1.000
_cell.length_c   1.000
_cell.angle_alpha   90.00
_cell.angle_beta   90.00
_cell.angle_gamma   90.00
#
_symmetry.space_group_name_H-M   'P 1'
#
loop_
_entity.id
_entity.type
_entity.pdbx_description
1 polymer ?
#
loop_
_entity_poly.entity_id
_entity_poly.type
_entity_poly.pdbx_seq_one_letter_code
_entity_poly.pdbx_strand_id
1 'polypeptide(L)'
;MKCQEEDKRRFSQEQKYDDLYALFDGMCKEGTALNKVVTTQLKCFNETLSNTNCEQERKGFLKPYETEIQLDEFRTTHVIPERVYCLSQILLVNCIVDDITRNCGLRPRLLTVELLRRYGFVDISCPLSYREGLLEDLDEFNLTENQKTFAIYELERLRILYDV
;
A
#
# COMPACT_ATOMS: atom_id res chain seq x y z
N MET A 1 19.73 -13.10 1.04
CA MET A 1 18.41 -13.72 0.77
C MET A 1 18.64 -14.80 -0.28
N LYS A 2 18.33 -16.06 -0.01
CA LYS A 2 18.40 -17.12 -1.04
C LYS A 2 17.02 -17.26 -1.64
N CYS A 3 16.84 -16.81 -2.88
CA CYS A 3 15.61 -17.05 -3.61
C CYS A 3 15.67 -18.45 -4.22
N GLN A 4 14.67 -19.26 -3.95
CA GLN A 4 14.50 -20.53 -4.65
C GLN A 4 13.78 -20.26 -5.97
N GLU A 5 14.06 -21.03 -7.02
CA GLU A 5 13.25 -21.00 -8.23
C GLU A 5 11.82 -21.38 -7.86
N GLU A 6 10.89 -20.46 -8.01
CA GLU A 6 9.47 -20.73 -7.81
C GLU A 6 8.95 -21.55 -9.00
N ASP A 7 8.32 -22.69 -8.72
CA ASP A 7 7.60 -23.46 -9.74
C ASP A 7 6.36 -22.66 -10.16
N LYS A 8 6.51 -21.86 -11.22
CA LYS A 8 5.49 -20.92 -11.76
C LYS A 8 4.13 -21.59 -12.04
N ARG A 9 4.13 -22.92 -12.17
CA ARG A 9 2.94 -23.78 -12.34
C ARG A 9 1.96 -23.79 -11.17
N ARG A 10 2.29 -23.23 -10.00
CA ARG A 10 1.43 -23.29 -8.80
C ARG A 10 0.20 -22.39 -8.84
N PHE A 11 0.15 -21.40 -9.74
CA PHE A 11 -0.96 -20.45 -9.82
C PHE A 11 -1.59 -20.50 -11.21
N SER A 12 -2.89 -20.75 -11.29
CA SER A 12 -3.65 -20.96 -12.54
C SER A 12 -3.85 -19.69 -13.39
N GLN A 13 -3.29 -18.55 -12.98
CA GLN A 13 -3.39 -17.25 -13.67
C GLN A 13 -2.03 -16.55 -13.70
N GLU A 14 -1.03 -17.13 -14.40
CA GLU A 14 0.36 -16.61 -14.45
C GLU A 14 0.43 -15.11 -14.79
N GLN A 15 -0.32 -14.64 -15.80
CA GLN A 15 -0.31 -13.24 -16.25
C GLN A 15 -0.70 -12.22 -15.17
N LYS A 16 -1.55 -12.61 -14.22
CA LYS A 16 -1.99 -11.72 -13.13
C LYS A 16 -0.86 -11.41 -12.14
N TYR A 17 0.18 -12.25 -12.12
CA TYR A 17 1.30 -12.17 -11.20
C TYR A 17 2.62 -11.84 -11.88
N ASP A 18 2.62 -11.52 -13.18
CA ASP A 18 3.85 -11.23 -13.94
C ASP A 18 4.65 -10.08 -13.31
N ASP A 19 3.98 -9.01 -12.86
CA ASP A 19 4.64 -7.90 -12.18
C ASP A 19 5.25 -8.30 -10.82
N LEU A 20 4.56 -9.20 -10.11
CA LEU A 20 5.04 -9.76 -8.84
C LEU A 20 6.24 -10.68 -9.04
N TYR A 21 6.21 -11.52 -10.09
CA TYR A 21 7.35 -12.36 -10.46
C TYR A 21 8.55 -11.52 -10.92
N ALA A 22 8.32 -10.52 -11.76
CA ALA A 22 9.37 -9.60 -12.20
C ALA A 22 9.99 -8.82 -11.03
N LEU A 23 9.19 -8.50 -10.01
CA LEU A 23 9.65 -7.90 -8.78
C LEU A 23 10.59 -8.84 -8.01
N PHE A 24 10.15 -10.08 -7.75
CA PHE A 24 10.96 -11.08 -7.03
C PHE A 24 12.25 -11.38 -7.81
N ASP A 25 12.17 -11.63 -9.11
CA ASP A 25 13.33 -11.83 -9.98
C ASP A 25 14.30 -10.63 -9.90
N GLY A 26 13.77 -9.40 -9.89
CA GLY A 26 14.53 -8.17 -9.71
C GLY A 26 15.25 -8.09 -8.37
N MET A 27 14.61 -8.49 -7.26
CA MET A 27 15.23 -8.52 -5.93
C MET A 27 16.28 -9.63 -5.79
N CYS A 28 16.06 -10.76 -6.46
CA CYS A 28 16.86 -11.97 -6.34
C CYS A 28 18.08 -11.98 -7.25
N LYS A 29 18.00 -11.35 -8.42
CA LYS A 29 19.11 -11.28 -9.37
C LYS A 29 20.19 -10.32 -8.88
N GLU A 30 21.36 -10.86 -8.57
CA GLU A 30 22.50 -10.07 -8.11
C GLU A 30 22.87 -8.96 -9.10
N GLY A 31 23.16 -7.77 -8.56
CA GLY A 31 23.64 -6.63 -9.35
C GLY A 31 22.56 -5.70 -9.91
N THR A 32 21.28 -6.09 -9.89
CA THR A 32 20.17 -5.20 -10.25
C THR A 32 20.03 -4.04 -9.26
N ALA A 33 19.33 -2.98 -9.67
CA ALA A 33 19.06 -1.85 -8.79
C ALA A 33 18.24 -2.25 -7.55
N LEU A 34 17.21 -3.10 -7.74
CA LEU A 34 16.38 -3.67 -6.69
C LEU A 34 17.20 -4.51 -5.71
N ASN A 35 17.99 -5.47 -6.20
CA ASN A 35 18.84 -6.31 -5.36
C ASN A 35 19.84 -5.48 -4.54
N LYS A 36 20.51 -4.49 -5.16
CA LYS A 36 21.47 -3.63 -4.46
C LYS A 36 20.82 -2.82 -3.34
N VAL A 37 19.63 -2.25 -3.58
CA VAL A 37 18.94 -1.47 -2.55
C VAL A 37 18.41 -2.39 -1.46
N VAL A 38 17.77 -3.51 -1.79
CA VAL A 38 17.27 -4.46 -0.80
C VAL A 38 18.42 -4.97 0.06
N THR A 39 19.53 -5.40 -0.52
CA THR A 39 20.67 -5.94 0.24
C THR A 39 21.39 -4.90 1.10
N THR A 40 21.54 -3.66 0.62
CA THR A 40 22.24 -2.59 1.38
C THR A 40 21.35 -1.90 2.41
N GLN A 41 20.04 -1.85 2.17
CA GLN A 41 19.09 -1.10 2.99
C GLN A 41 18.19 -2.01 3.84
N LEU A 42 18.30 -3.34 3.73
CA LEU A 42 17.45 -4.29 4.48
C LEU A 42 17.44 -4.00 5.97
N LYS A 43 18.61 -3.68 6.53
CA LYS A 43 18.73 -3.35 7.95
C LYS A 43 17.88 -2.12 8.29
N CYS A 44 17.99 -1.05 7.49
CA CYS A 44 17.22 0.16 7.70
C CYS A 44 15.71 -0.07 7.51
N PHE A 45 15.32 -0.84 6.50
CA PHE A 45 13.93 -1.25 6.30
C PHE A 45 13.39 -2.00 7.52
N ASN A 46 14.11 -3.02 7.99
CA ASN A 46 13.70 -3.81 9.15
C ASN A 46 13.58 -2.95 10.40
N GLU A 47 14.57 -2.10 10.69
CA GLU A 47 14.55 -1.22 11.86
C GLU A 47 13.41 -0.19 11.77
N THR A 48 13.16 0.37 10.59
CA THR A 48 12.08 1.33 10.38
C THR A 48 10.71 0.68 10.51
N LEU A 49 10.46 -0.42 9.80
CA LEU A 49 9.16 -1.09 9.80
C LEU A 49 8.86 -1.82 11.11
N SER A 50 9.87 -2.16 11.91
CA SER A 50 9.65 -2.73 13.24
C SER A 50 9.23 -1.69 14.28
N ASN A 51 9.53 -0.41 14.04
CA ASN A 51 9.27 0.68 14.98
C ASN A 51 8.23 1.69 14.47
N THR A 52 7.67 1.45 13.28
CA THR A 52 6.67 2.34 12.70
C THR A 52 5.34 2.26 13.44
N ASN A 53 4.62 3.37 13.48
CA ASN A 53 3.27 3.47 14.04
C ASN A 53 2.18 3.55 12.96
N CYS A 54 2.51 3.30 11.68
CA CYS A 54 1.58 3.52 10.58
C CYS A 54 0.27 2.71 10.69
N GLU A 55 0.29 1.49 11.23
CA GLU A 55 -0.94 0.73 11.48
C GLU A 55 -1.78 1.34 12.61
N GLN A 56 -1.13 1.86 13.65
CA GLN A 56 -1.80 2.54 14.75
C GLN A 56 -2.43 3.85 14.26
N GLU A 57 -1.71 4.62 13.43
CA GLU A 57 -2.22 5.85 12.81
C GLU A 57 -3.40 5.54 11.87
N ARG A 58 -3.29 4.50 11.04
CA ARG A 58 -4.39 4.04 10.18
C ARG A 58 -5.63 3.66 10.99
N LYS A 59 -5.46 2.90 12.08
CA LYS A 59 -6.57 2.56 12.99
C LYS A 59 -7.17 3.82 13.64
N GLY A 60 -6.32 4.77 14.02
CA GLY A 60 -6.75 6.07 14.56
C GLY A 60 -7.60 6.85 13.56
N PHE A 61 -7.22 6.84 12.28
CA PHE A 61 -8.00 7.45 11.20
C PHE A 61 -9.34 6.75 10.96
N LEU A 62 -9.39 5.42 11.04
CA LEU A 62 -10.61 4.64 10.79
C LEU A 62 -11.65 4.73 11.91
N LYS A 63 -11.19 4.84 13.16
CA LYS A 63 -12.01 4.77 14.37
C LYS A 63 -13.25 5.68 14.35
N PRO A 64 -13.19 6.95 13.90
CA PRO A 64 -14.37 7.82 13.85
C PRO A 64 -15.46 7.37 12.87
N TYR A 65 -15.12 6.52 11.90
CA TYR A 65 -16.01 6.03 10.85
C TYR A 65 -16.50 4.60 11.08
N GLU A 66 -16.00 3.98 12.15
CA GLU A 66 -16.33 2.60 12.49
C GLU A 66 -17.73 2.55 13.12
N THR A 67 -18.65 1.86 12.45
CA THR A 67 -20.02 1.68 12.93
C THR A 67 -20.23 0.24 13.39
N GLU A 68 -20.66 0.07 14.63
CA GLU A 68 -21.06 -1.24 15.14
C GLU A 68 -22.42 -1.64 14.55
N ILE A 69 -22.48 -2.85 13.99
CA ILE A 69 -23.69 -3.46 13.47
C ILE A 69 -23.92 -4.81 14.17
N GLN A 70 -25.19 -5.13 14.45
CA GLN A 70 -25.55 -6.48 14.90
C GLN A 70 -25.62 -7.42 13.69
N LEU A 71 -24.88 -8.53 13.77
CA LEU A 71 -24.99 -9.64 12.83
C LEU A 71 -26.13 -10.58 13.24
N ASP A 72 -26.26 -10.83 14.55
CA ASP A 72 -27.30 -11.64 15.17
C ASP A 72 -27.47 -11.26 16.66
N GLU A 73 -28.34 -11.98 17.39
CA GLU A 73 -28.66 -11.74 18.81
C GLU A 73 -27.43 -11.81 19.75
N PHE A 74 -26.32 -12.42 19.32
CA PHE A 74 -25.13 -12.67 20.14
C PHE A 74 -23.84 -12.10 19.54
N ARG A 75 -23.88 -11.55 18.33
CA ARG A 75 -22.68 -11.10 17.60
C ARG A 75 -22.88 -9.71 17.02
N THR A 76 -21.94 -8.84 17.33
CA THR A 76 -21.75 -7.56 16.64
C THR A 76 -20.48 -7.60 15.80
N THR A 77 -20.45 -6.80 14.74
CA THR A 77 -19.25 -6.52 13.95
C THR A 77 -19.15 -5.04 13.69
N HIS A 78 -18.02 -4.61 13.15
CA HIS A 78 -17.76 -3.23 12.82
C HIS A 78 -17.62 -3.08 11.31
N VAL A 79 -18.33 -2.11 10.75
CA VAL A 79 -18.27 -1.78 9.32
C VAL A 79 -17.68 -0.40 9.15
N ILE A 80 -16.83 -0.28 8.15
CA ILE A 80 -16.19 0.96 7.72
C ILE A 80 -16.68 1.23 6.30
N PRO A 81 -17.12 2.46 5.96
CA PRO A 81 -17.49 2.81 4.60
C PRO A 81 -16.33 2.53 3.62
N GLU A 82 -16.65 1.95 2.48
CA GLU A 82 -15.66 1.52 1.48
C GLU A 82 -14.69 2.63 1.05
N ARG A 83 -15.19 3.85 0.86
CA ARG A 83 -14.37 5.04 0.54
C ARG A 83 -13.38 5.40 1.63
N VAL A 84 -13.79 5.27 2.89
CA VAL A 84 -12.94 5.50 4.05
C VAL A 84 -11.88 4.41 4.15
N TYR A 85 -12.28 3.16 3.89
CA TYR A 85 -11.33 2.04 3.84
C TYR A 85 -10.27 2.26 2.76
N CYS A 86 -10.67 2.58 1.53
CA CYS A 86 -9.73 2.90 0.44
C CYS A 86 -8.75 4.00 0.87
N LEU A 87 -9.26 5.15 1.35
CA LEU A 87 -8.40 6.26 1.77
C LEU A 87 -7.44 5.84 2.87
N SER A 88 -7.87 5.02 3.84
CA SER A 88 -7.01 4.51 4.91
C SER A 88 -5.81 3.69 4.41
N GLN A 89 -5.97 2.96 3.29
CA GLN A 89 -4.89 2.16 2.71
C GLN A 89 -3.88 3.05 1.96
N ILE A 90 -4.37 4.11 1.30
CA ILE A 90 -3.52 5.14 0.70
C ILE A 90 -2.70 5.86 1.80
N LEU A 91 -3.34 6.23 2.90
CA LEU A 91 -2.67 6.88 4.04
C LEU A 91 -1.66 5.96 4.73
N LEU A 92 -1.93 4.66 4.82
CA LEU A 92 -0.97 3.66 5.30
C LEU A 92 0.30 3.66 4.45
N VAL A 93 0.14 3.60 3.13
CA VAL A 93 1.27 3.65 2.20
C VAL A 93 2.04 4.95 2.35
N ASN A 94 1.34 6.09 2.43
CA ASN A 94 1.99 7.39 2.65
C ASN A 94 2.87 7.37 3.91
N CYS A 95 2.32 6.93 5.04
CA CYS A 95 3.04 6.85 6.30
C CYS A 95 4.28 5.94 6.21
N ILE A 96 4.15 4.75 5.60
CA ILE A 96 5.28 3.83 5.41
C ILE A 96 6.37 4.47 4.56
N VAL A 97 5.98 5.12 3.46
CA VAL A 97 6.91 5.78 2.54
C VAL A 97 7.61 6.95 3.23
N ASP A 98 6.90 7.72 4.06
CA ASP A 98 7.46 8.82 4.86
C ASP A 98 8.45 8.33 5.91
N ASP A 99 8.13 7.26 6.65
CA ASP A 99 9.04 6.66 7.63
C ASP A 99 10.32 6.13 6.98
N ILE A 100 10.19 5.43 5.85
CA ILE A 100 11.35 4.99 5.06
C ILE A 100 12.17 6.16 4.54
N THR A 101 11.51 7.24 4.10
CA THR A 101 12.22 8.44 3.63
C THR A 101 13.02 9.08 4.75
N ARG A 102 12.40 9.24 5.92
CA ARG A 102 13.00 9.87 7.11
C ARG A 102 14.20 9.07 7.62
N ASN A 103 14.10 7.74 7.64
CA ASN A 103 15.12 6.89 8.25
C ASN A 103 16.17 6.36 7.26
N CYS A 104 15.77 6.07 6.03
CA CYS A 104 16.62 5.39 5.04
C CYS A 104 16.96 6.27 3.82
N GLY A 105 16.30 7.44 3.68
CA GLY A 105 16.54 8.40 2.61
C GLY A 105 15.70 8.19 1.35
N LEU A 106 15.94 9.03 0.34
CA LEU A 106 15.12 9.14 -0.87
C LEU A 106 15.18 7.92 -1.81
N ARG A 107 16.32 7.23 -1.87
CA ARG A 107 16.45 6.08 -2.78
C ARG A 107 15.60 4.89 -2.33
N PRO A 108 15.59 4.49 -1.04
CA PRO A 108 14.63 3.53 -0.50
C PRO A 108 13.17 3.94 -0.70
N ARG A 109 12.85 5.23 -0.54
CA ARG A 109 11.49 5.76 -0.79
C ARG A 109 10.96 5.38 -2.17
N LEU A 110 11.71 5.70 -3.21
CA LEU A 110 11.30 5.42 -4.60
C LEU A 110 11.06 3.93 -4.82
N LEU A 111 11.92 3.10 -4.25
CA LEU A 111 11.77 1.65 -4.34
C LEU A 111 10.52 1.15 -3.62
N THR A 112 10.23 1.63 -2.41
CA THR A 112 9.03 1.24 -1.65
C THR A 112 7.76 1.55 -2.42
N VAL A 113 7.68 2.75 -3.02
CA VAL A 113 6.53 3.15 -3.84
C VAL A 113 6.40 2.24 -5.06
N GLU A 114 7.49 1.96 -5.75
CA GLU A 114 7.49 1.07 -6.92
C GLU A 114 7.09 -0.37 -6.54
N LEU A 115 7.61 -0.89 -5.42
CA LEU A 115 7.28 -2.20 -4.85
C LEU A 115 5.78 -2.32 -4.58
N LEU A 116 5.21 -1.36 -3.85
CA LEU A 116 3.80 -1.38 -3.46
C LEU A 116 2.85 -1.26 -4.67
N ARG A 117 3.26 -0.51 -5.70
CA ARG A 117 2.52 -0.39 -6.97
C ARG A 117 2.55 -1.67 -7.79
N ARG A 118 3.73 -2.28 -7.97
CA ARG A 118 3.87 -3.57 -8.69
C ARG A 118 3.17 -4.70 -7.97
N TYR A 119 3.11 -4.66 -6.64
CA TYR A 119 2.31 -5.58 -5.83
C TYR A 119 0.80 -5.32 -5.99
N GLY A 120 0.40 -4.14 -6.44
CA GLY A 120 -1.01 -3.73 -6.54
C GLY A 120 -1.65 -3.52 -5.18
N PHE A 121 -0.89 -3.13 -4.14
CA PHE A 121 -1.39 -3.05 -2.77
C PHE A 121 -2.62 -2.12 -2.65
N VAL A 122 -2.50 -0.90 -3.18
CA VAL A 122 -3.60 0.08 -3.19
C VAL A 122 -4.66 -0.35 -4.20
N ASP A 123 -4.25 -0.85 -5.36
CA ASP A 123 -5.15 -1.24 -6.45
C ASP A 123 -6.14 -2.34 -6.03
N ILE A 124 -5.69 -3.31 -5.22
CA ILE A 124 -6.51 -4.39 -4.67
C ILE A 124 -7.44 -3.88 -3.56
N SER A 125 -6.94 -2.99 -2.72
CA SER A 125 -7.65 -2.53 -1.51
C SER A 125 -8.55 -1.32 -1.75
N CYS A 126 -8.41 -0.68 -2.91
CA CYS A 126 -9.15 0.49 -3.34
C CYS A 126 -9.63 0.31 -4.80
N PRO A 127 -10.58 -0.61 -5.06
CA PRO A 127 -11.19 -0.77 -6.39
C PRO A 127 -12.01 0.45 -6.80
N LEU A 128 -12.42 0.53 -8.06
CA LEU A 128 -13.19 1.67 -8.59
C LEU A 128 -14.42 2.00 -7.75
N SER A 129 -15.21 0.99 -7.37
CA SER A 129 -16.41 1.16 -6.55
C SER A 129 -16.15 1.81 -5.19
N TYR A 130 -14.93 1.69 -4.65
CA TYR A 130 -14.57 2.23 -3.35
C TYR A 130 -14.08 3.67 -3.45
N ARG A 131 -13.63 4.13 -4.61
CA ARG A 131 -12.94 5.42 -4.77
C ARG A 131 -13.62 6.38 -5.73
N GLU A 132 -14.73 5.97 -6.32
CA GLU A 132 -15.59 6.85 -7.08
C GLU A 132 -16.03 8.02 -6.20
N GLY A 133 -15.83 9.26 -6.68
CA GLY A 133 -16.09 10.50 -5.92
C GLY A 133 -15.09 10.82 -4.81
N LEU A 134 -14.19 9.90 -4.45
CA LEU A 134 -13.29 10.10 -3.31
C LEU A 134 -12.28 11.23 -3.54
N LEU A 135 -11.86 11.46 -4.79
CA LEU A 135 -10.92 12.53 -5.13
C LEU A 135 -11.56 13.91 -4.89
N GLU A 136 -12.83 14.04 -5.26
CA GLU A 136 -13.63 15.24 -5.08
C GLU A 136 -13.98 15.48 -3.59
N ASP A 137 -14.15 14.41 -2.83
CA ASP A 137 -14.55 14.45 -1.41
C ASP A 137 -13.35 14.51 -0.43
N LEU A 138 -12.11 14.63 -0.91
CA LEU A 138 -10.92 14.59 -0.02
C LEU A 138 -10.95 15.67 1.07
N ASP A 139 -11.59 16.81 0.80
CA ASP A 139 -11.72 17.92 1.76
C ASP A 139 -12.68 17.63 2.92
N GLU A 140 -13.49 16.57 2.84
CA GLU A 140 -14.31 16.11 3.95
C GLU A 140 -13.47 15.47 5.07
N PHE A 141 -12.23 15.09 4.76
CA PHE A 141 -11.33 14.41 5.68
C PHE A 141 -10.31 15.39 6.27
N ASN A 142 -10.07 15.29 7.58
CA ASN A 142 -9.04 16.08 8.26
C ASN A 142 -7.62 15.53 7.98
N LEU A 143 -7.16 15.70 6.74
CA LEU A 143 -5.84 15.27 6.27
C LEU A 143 -4.81 16.38 6.41
N THR A 144 -3.57 16.02 6.71
CA THR A 144 -2.44 16.94 6.56
C THR A 144 -2.16 17.23 5.07
N GLU A 145 -1.51 18.34 4.76
CA GLU A 145 -1.12 18.69 3.38
C GLU A 145 -0.33 17.58 2.67
N ASN A 146 0.58 16.91 3.40
CA ASN A 146 1.36 15.81 2.83
C ASN A 146 0.46 14.60 2.50
N GLN A 147 -0.43 14.22 3.42
CA GLN A 147 -1.39 13.14 3.20
C GLN A 147 -2.33 13.44 2.03
N LYS A 148 -2.86 14.66 1.97
CA LYS A 148 -3.75 15.10 0.89
C LYS A 148 -3.05 15.08 -0.46
N THR A 149 -1.83 15.61 -0.54
CA THR A 149 -1.01 15.60 -1.76
C THR A 149 -0.73 14.17 -2.23
N PHE A 150 -0.36 13.28 -1.32
CA PHE A 150 -0.12 11.88 -1.65
C PHE A 150 -1.40 11.17 -2.11
N ALA A 151 -2.54 11.44 -1.44
CA ALA A 151 -3.82 10.85 -1.78
C ALA A 151 -4.31 11.26 -3.17
N ILE A 152 -4.21 12.55 -3.52
CA ILE A 152 -4.52 13.05 -4.87
C ILE A 152 -3.71 12.29 -5.90
N TYR A 153 -2.38 12.21 -5.71
CA TYR A 153 -1.49 11.56 -6.65
C TYR A 153 -1.80 10.07 -6.86
N GLU A 154 -2.10 9.32 -5.78
CA GLU A 154 -2.48 7.92 -5.92
C GLU A 154 -3.87 7.74 -6.55
N LEU A 155 -4.86 8.56 -6.20
CA LEU A 155 -6.19 8.50 -6.79
C LEU A 155 -6.19 8.84 -8.29
N GLU A 156 -5.41 9.84 -8.70
CA GLU A 156 -5.21 10.16 -10.12
C GLU A 156 -4.52 9.02 -10.88
N ARG A 157 -3.47 8.41 -10.31
CA ARG A 157 -2.82 7.22 -10.88
C ARG A 157 -3.83 6.10 -11.12
N LEU A 158 -4.66 5.84 -10.11
CA LEU A 158 -5.66 4.77 -10.13
C LEU A 158 -6.77 5.03 -11.17
N ARG A 159 -7.14 6.30 -11.40
CA ARG A 159 -8.14 6.69 -12.42
C ARG A 159 -7.67 6.30 -13.84
N ILE A 160 -6.41 6.59 -14.17
CA ILE A 160 -5.82 6.29 -15.48
C ILE A 160 -5.88 4.79 -15.82
N LEU A 161 -5.75 3.91 -14.82
CA LEU A 161 -5.76 2.46 -15.02
C LEU A 161 -7.13 1.89 -15.44
N TYR A 162 -8.22 2.65 -15.30
CA TYR A 162 -9.59 2.20 -15.58
C TYR A 162 -10.21 2.93 -16.78
N ASP A 163 -9.52 3.94 -17.33
CA ASP A 163 -9.89 4.66 -18.57
C ASP A 163 -9.28 3.99 -19.84
N VAL A 164 -8.72 2.78 -19.71
CA VAL A 164 -8.15 1.95 -20.80
C VAL A 164 -8.89 0.62 -20.89
#